data_AF-A0AAD2JKD9-F1
#
_entry.id   AF-A0AAD2JKD9-F1
#
_cell.length_a   1.000
_cell.length_b   1.000
_cell.length_c   1.000
_cell.angle_alpha   90.00
_cell.angle_beta   90.00
_cell.angle_gamma   90.00
#
_symmetry.space_group_name_H-M   'P 1'
#
loop_
_entity.id
_entity.type
_entity.pdbx_description
1 polymer ?
#
loop_
_entity_poly.entity_id
_entity_poly.type
_entity_poly.pdbx_seq_one_letter_code
_entity_poly.pdbx_strand_id
1 'polypeptide(L)'
;MTDQEHQAPVKFDTKKVYFFAGPHKTASTSVEKFFAKWAEDGFHHGHHKTYGLQYWRWPTFDESEGENQYGALVQRKDNVAYEKRALDVISERFEESDNGVFLGTEEFDQVGPDKYYNALPVMETITMKLNVGPQDTKVIMNYRTPRLDQWVSIWKHADKHYADSSYGYFLCEAHLREKDHKQRRSMIGAEMNPLGAAKIFLEKGWSVTIMDMGGITKAGQHIVHAIGCDVLMGGCDEDGNLGGLKDYLPNKNAVDKEFVGLAFQDAQKVEQLFTDRDCAYQKLLEPYVKTGQLEILYQDSLWVACDAPQKYYEKFIDNTDLMYDALVGQVKCDDDPEDFVLGADMDAALEGGDLLAKESPLSLVNISFFDIGLTVALLIALFQIIRQRTRGQNGQQSRAATELTTYPRRVYKDESDDDDDVAESSGGFRDDVSLDEEEVSDTPKPTAKGGSLSGRI
;
A
#
# COMPACT_ATOMS: atom_id res chain seq x y z
N MET A 1 -33.36 -12.19 -22.34
CA MET A 1 -32.01 -11.79 -21.91
C MET A 1 -31.09 -12.24 -23.02
N THR A 2 -30.60 -11.29 -23.81
CA THR A 2 -29.53 -11.53 -24.78
C THR A 2 -28.26 -11.78 -23.96
N ASP A 3 -27.57 -12.89 -24.20
CA ASP A 3 -26.27 -13.17 -23.60
C ASP A 3 -25.32 -12.03 -23.98
N GLN A 4 -25.05 -11.13 -23.03
CA GLN A 4 -24.02 -10.11 -23.22
C GLN A 4 -22.69 -10.83 -23.46
N GLU A 5 -21.98 -10.43 -24.49
CA GLU A 5 -20.74 -11.06 -24.93
C GLU A 5 -19.62 -10.63 -23.96
N HIS A 6 -19.49 -11.37 -22.86
CA HIS A 6 -18.43 -11.12 -21.89
C HIS A 6 -17.09 -11.49 -22.51
N GLN A 7 -16.09 -10.62 -22.38
CA GLN A 7 -14.72 -10.98 -22.70
C GLN A 7 -14.32 -12.12 -21.76
N ALA A 8 -13.80 -13.21 -22.32
CA ALA A 8 -13.31 -14.32 -21.52
C ALA A 8 -12.02 -13.90 -20.78
N PRO A 9 -11.83 -14.33 -19.52
CA PRO A 9 -10.58 -14.12 -18.82
C PRO A 9 -9.41 -14.73 -19.62
N VAL A 10 -8.24 -14.11 -19.53
CA VAL A 10 -7.05 -14.56 -20.26
C VAL A 10 -6.20 -15.46 -19.38
N LYS A 11 -5.86 -16.65 -19.89
CA LYS A 11 -4.88 -17.54 -19.27
C LYS A 11 -3.48 -17.20 -19.74
N PHE A 12 -2.53 -17.06 -18.82
CA PHE A 12 -1.13 -16.78 -19.11
C PHE A 12 -0.31 -18.05 -19.34
N ASP A 13 0.77 -17.91 -20.11
CA ASP A 13 1.71 -19.02 -20.36
C ASP A 13 2.56 -19.36 -19.13
N THR A 14 2.80 -18.38 -18.26
CA THR A 14 3.56 -18.54 -17.01
C THR A 14 2.79 -18.00 -15.83
N LYS A 15 2.86 -18.71 -14.69
CA LYS A 15 2.31 -18.24 -13.42
C LYS A 15 3.06 -17.00 -12.93
N LYS A 16 2.35 -16.08 -12.32
CA LYS A 16 2.83 -14.78 -11.87
C LYS A 16 2.55 -14.57 -10.38
N VAL A 17 3.28 -13.64 -9.77
CA VAL A 17 3.00 -13.13 -8.42
C VAL A 17 2.77 -11.65 -8.51
N TYR A 18 1.54 -11.23 -8.22
CA TYR A 18 1.17 -9.83 -8.23
C TYR A 18 1.01 -9.37 -6.78
N PHE A 19 1.66 -8.26 -6.44
CA PHE A 19 1.53 -7.61 -5.14
C PHE A 19 0.72 -6.33 -5.28
N PHE A 20 -0.34 -6.20 -4.52
CA PHE A 20 -1.06 -4.93 -4.38
C PHE A 20 -0.43 -4.13 -3.24
N ALA A 21 0.18 -3.00 -3.60
CA ALA A 21 0.87 -2.11 -2.67
C ALA A 21 0.21 -0.73 -2.67
N GLY A 22 -0.45 -0.39 -1.56
CA GLY A 22 -0.93 0.96 -1.30
C GLY A 22 -2.19 1.38 -2.06
N PRO A 23 -2.73 2.57 -1.72
CA PRO A 23 -2.17 3.54 -0.78
C PRO A 23 -2.64 3.24 0.66
N HIS A 24 -1.70 3.21 1.60
CA HIS A 24 -1.96 3.01 3.04
C HIS A 24 -3.17 3.85 3.54
N LYS A 25 -4.07 3.24 4.34
CA LYS A 25 -5.24 3.86 4.99
C LYS A 25 -6.18 4.62 4.06
N THR A 26 -6.34 4.19 2.81
CA THR A 26 -7.33 4.76 1.89
C THR A 26 -8.36 3.72 1.47
N ALA A 27 -8.31 3.26 0.23
CA ALA A 27 -9.22 2.28 -0.34
C ALA A 27 -8.62 0.86 -0.36
N SER A 28 -7.33 0.70 -0.03
CA SER A 28 -6.62 -0.58 -0.18
C SER A 28 -7.28 -1.72 0.58
N THR A 29 -7.64 -1.53 1.85
CA THR A 29 -8.35 -2.57 2.62
C THR A 29 -9.65 -3.01 1.97
N SER A 30 -10.40 -2.10 1.37
CA SER A 30 -11.68 -2.44 0.74
C SER A 30 -11.49 -3.10 -0.63
N VAL A 31 -10.41 -2.76 -1.34
CA VAL A 31 -9.97 -3.47 -2.56
C VAL A 31 -9.49 -4.88 -2.23
N GLU A 32 -8.67 -5.03 -1.19
CA GLU A 32 -8.19 -6.31 -0.67
C GLU A 32 -9.36 -7.21 -0.26
N LYS A 33 -10.32 -6.69 0.52
CA LYS A 33 -11.56 -7.40 0.87
C LYS A 33 -12.34 -7.88 -0.35
N PHE A 34 -12.45 -7.01 -1.36
CA PHE A 34 -13.14 -7.37 -2.59
C PHE A 34 -12.44 -8.56 -3.27
N PHE A 35 -11.13 -8.48 -3.47
CA PHE A 35 -10.40 -9.56 -4.15
C PHE A 35 -10.28 -10.83 -3.31
N ALA A 36 -10.08 -10.73 -2.00
CA ALA A 36 -10.14 -11.87 -1.09
C ALA A 36 -11.46 -12.62 -1.26
N LYS A 37 -12.59 -11.91 -1.16
CA LYS A 37 -13.91 -12.51 -1.27
C LYS A 37 -14.19 -13.17 -2.63
N TRP A 38 -13.71 -12.58 -3.73
CA TRP A 38 -14.09 -13.00 -5.08
C TRP A 38 -13.05 -13.86 -5.80
N ALA A 39 -11.81 -13.94 -5.29
CA ALA A 39 -10.72 -14.73 -5.87
C ALA A 39 -10.18 -15.85 -4.96
N GLU A 40 -10.71 -16.02 -3.75
CA GLU A 40 -10.29 -17.09 -2.80
C GLU A 40 -10.55 -18.51 -3.35
N ASP A 41 -11.80 -18.86 -3.67
CA ASP A 41 -12.18 -20.24 -4.03
C ASP A 41 -12.14 -20.56 -5.54
N GLY A 42 -11.84 -19.56 -6.37
CA GLY A 42 -11.98 -19.67 -7.82
C GLY A 42 -13.39 -20.07 -8.27
N PHE A 43 -13.50 -20.62 -9.48
CA PHE A 43 -14.79 -21.09 -10.02
C PHE A 43 -15.30 -22.40 -9.37
N HIS A 44 -14.54 -22.99 -8.43
CA HIS A 44 -14.80 -24.36 -7.94
C HIS A 44 -16.05 -24.50 -7.04
N HIS A 45 -16.75 -23.41 -6.73
CA HIS A 45 -18.00 -23.43 -5.96
C HIS A 45 -19.26 -23.09 -6.77
N GLY A 46 -19.20 -23.11 -8.10
CA GLY A 46 -20.38 -22.93 -8.95
C GLY A 46 -21.02 -21.54 -8.87
N HIS A 47 -20.34 -20.59 -8.23
CA HIS A 47 -20.72 -19.19 -8.26
C HIS A 47 -20.27 -18.58 -9.58
N HIS A 48 -21.20 -18.45 -10.53
CA HIS A 48 -21.01 -17.75 -11.82
C HIS A 48 -20.36 -16.36 -11.68
N LYS A 49 -20.41 -15.76 -10.50
CA LYS A 49 -19.83 -14.46 -10.14
C LYS A 49 -18.31 -14.44 -10.02
N THR A 50 -17.64 -15.60 -9.89
CA THR A 50 -16.17 -15.67 -9.82
C THR A 50 -15.51 -15.92 -11.17
N TYR A 51 -16.30 -16.05 -12.25
CA TYR A 51 -15.79 -16.35 -13.59
C TYR A 51 -14.74 -15.33 -14.06
N GLY A 52 -14.96 -14.04 -13.76
CA GLY A 52 -14.02 -12.98 -14.13
C GLY A 52 -12.60 -13.17 -13.59
N LEU A 53 -12.43 -13.85 -12.45
CA LEU A 53 -11.14 -14.07 -11.80
C LEU A 53 -10.74 -15.55 -11.75
N GLN A 54 -11.34 -16.41 -12.56
CA GLN A 54 -11.22 -17.87 -12.44
C GLN A 54 -9.78 -18.41 -12.48
N TYR A 55 -8.86 -17.69 -13.13
CA TYR A 55 -7.44 -18.09 -13.26
C TYR A 55 -6.54 -17.51 -12.17
N TRP A 56 -7.04 -16.66 -11.29
CA TRP A 56 -6.29 -16.07 -10.19
C TRP A 56 -6.74 -16.64 -8.85
N ARG A 57 -5.83 -16.64 -7.88
CA ARG A 57 -6.16 -16.97 -6.49
C ARG A 57 -5.70 -15.87 -5.55
N TRP A 58 -6.58 -15.51 -4.62
CA TRP A 58 -6.22 -14.73 -3.45
C TRP A 58 -5.99 -15.70 -2.29
N PRO A 59 -4.75 -15.85 -1.80
CA PRO A 59 -4.51 -16.74 -0.68
C PRO A 59 -5.12 -16.16 0.61
N THR A 60 -5.79 -17.04 1.35
CA THR A 60 -6.44 -16.76 2.64
C THR A 60 -6.13 -17.93 3.55
N PHE A 61 -5.71 -17.68 4.80
CA PHE A 61 -5.34 -18.78 5.71
C PHE A 61 -5.91 -18.69 7.11
N ASP A 62 -6.57 -17.57 7.47
CA ASP A 62 -7.22 -17.44 8.76
C ASP A 62 -8.42 -16.47 8.72
N GLU A 63 -9.65 -17.01 8.75
CA GLU A 63 -10.87 -16.20 8.83
C GLU A 63 -10.85 -15.24 10.03
N SER A 64 -10.12 -15.58 11.11
CA SER A 64 -10.09 -14.79 12.35
C SER A 64 -9.18 -13.56 12.27
N GLU A 65 -8.14 -13.59 11.44
CA GLU A 65 -7.24 -12.43 11.25
C GLU A 65 -7.78 -11.44 10.20
N GLY A 66 -8.89 -11.80 9.54
CA GLY A 66 -9.63 -10.94 8.63
C GLY A 66 -8.73 -10.32 7.56
N GLU A 67 -8.65 -8.99 7.59
CA GLU A 67 -8.14 -8.15 6.51
C GLU A 67 -6.63 -7.90 6.58
N ASN A 68 -5.97 -8.28 7.67
CA ASN A 68 -4.58 -7.87 7.94
C ASN A 68 -3.59 -9.05 7.98
N GLN A 69 -3.95 -10.16 7.31
CA GLN A 69 -3.17 -11.39 7.31
C GLN A 69 -1.74 -11.16 6.78
N TYR A 70 -1.59 -10.43 5.68
CA TYR A 70 -0.27 -10.21 5.09
C TYR A 70 0.49 -9.05 5.72
N GLY A 71 -0.20 -8.07 6.31
CA GLY A 71 0.41 -7.00 7.09
C GLY A 71 1.19 -7.54 8.29
N ALA A 72 0.69 -8.60 8.93
CA ALA A 72 1.39 -9.27 10.02
C ALA A 72 2.75 -9.87 9.60
N LEU A 73 2.94 -10.28 8.34
CA LEU A 73 4.26 -10.73 7.85
C LEU A 73 5.28 -9.58 7.82
N VAL A 74 4.80 -8.37 7.54
CA VAL A 74 5.63 -7.18 7.49
C VAL A 74 5.92 -6.65 8.90
N GLN A 75 4.93 -6.71 9.80
CA GLN A 75 4.99 -6.16 11.15
C GLN A 75 5.63 -7.11 12.19
N ARG A 76 5.43 -8.43 12.08
CA ARG A 76 5.79 -9.45 13.11
C ARG A 76 6.86 -10.42 12.61
N LYS A 77 8.05 -9.90 12.28
CA LYS A 77 9.15 -10.68 11.68
C LYS A 77 9.73 -11.78 12.58
N ASP A 78 9.42 -11.74 13.86
CA ASP A 78 9.84 -12.72 14.86
C ASP A 78 8.90 -13.93 14.96
N ASN A 79 7.70 -13.87 14.37
CA ASN A 79 6.74 -14.97 14.40
C ASN A 79 6.95 -15.97 13.25
N VAL A 80 7.98 -16.80 13.39
CA VAL A 80 8.38 -17.83 12.39
C VAL A 80 7.25 -18.83 12.08
N ALA A 81 6.42 -19.18 13.09
CA ALA A 81 5.32 -20.11 12.90
C ALA A 81 4.23 -19.50 11.99
N TYR A 82 3.90 -18.23 12.21
CA TYR A 82 2.97 -17.48 11.39
C TYR A 82 3.49 -17.31 9.96
N GLU A 83 4.75 -16.86 9.81
CA GLU A 83 5.40 -16.71 8.51
C GLU A 83 5.35 -18.01 7.70
N LYS A 84 5.74 -19.13 8.33
CA LYS A 84 5.70 -20.44 7.68
C LYS A 84 4.29 -20.80 7.20
N ARG A 85 3.27 -20.65 8.07
CA ARG A 85 1.87 -20.96 7.72
C ARG A 85 1.39 -20.11 6.54
N ALA A 86 1.66 -18.81 6.56
CA ALA A 86 1.29 -17.90 5.49
C ALA A 86 1.96 -18.29 4.16
N LEU A 87 3.27 -18.57 4.19
CA LEU A 87 4.03 -18.99 3.01
C LEU A 87 3.57 -20.34 2.45
N ASP A 88 3.18 -21.28 3.32
CA ASP A 88 2.66 -22.57 2.89
C ASP A 88 1.30 -22.42 2.18
N VAL A 89 0.39 -21.58 2.70
CA VAL A 89 -0.89 -21.32 2.03
C VAL A 89 -0.72 -20.53 0.73
N ILE A 90 0.17 -19.52 0.69
CA ILE A 90 0.47 -18.82 -0.57
C ILE A 90 0.97 -19.83 -1.63
N SER A 91 1.83 -20.77 -1.23
CA SER A 91 2.35 -21.82 -2.12
C SER A 91 1.25 -22.75 -2.63
N GLU A 92 0.38 -23.23 -1.75
CA GLU A 92 -0.75 -24.10 -2.10
C GLU A 92 -1.67 -23.42 -3.13
N ARG A 93 -2.10 -22.18 -2.86
CA ARG A 93 -2.97 -21.44 -3.79
C ARG A 93 -2.28 -21.09 -5.10
N PHE A 94 -0.97 -20.88 -5.09
CA PHE A 94 -0.19 -20.70 -6.30
C PHE A 94 -0.14 -21.96 -7.16
N GLU A 95 -0.05 -23.14 -6.54
CA GLU A 95 -0.11 -24.44 -7.24
C GLU A 95 -1.48 -24.70 -7.86
N GLU A 96 -2.56 -24.37 -7.15
CA GLU A 96 -3.95 -24.52 -7.61
C GLU A 96 -4.35 -23.55 -8.73
N SER A 97 -3.69 -22.39 -8.81
CA SER A 97 -4.01 -21.34 -9.76
C SER A 97 -3.46 -21.61 -11.16
N ASP A 98 -4.14 -21.11 -12.20
CA ASP A 98 -3.65 -21.16 -13.59
C ASP A 98 -2.70 -19.99 -13.91
N ASN A 99 -3.04 -18.75 -13.49
CA ASN A 99 -2.23 -17.54 -13.72
C ASN A 99 -1.32 -17.22 -12.54
N GLY A 100 -1.55 -17.79 -11.35
CA GLY A 100 -0.78 -17.53 -10.13
C GLY A 100 -1.57 -16.80 -9.04
N VAL A 101 -0.87 -16.09 -8.16
CA VAL A 101 -1.48 -15.45 -6.99
C VAL A 101 -1.41 -13.93 -7.10
N PHE A 102 -2.45 -13.30 -6.55
CA PHE A 102 -2.49 -11.87 -6.28
C PHE A 102 -2.82 -11.68 -4.81
N LEU A 103 -1.99 -10.90 -4.12
CA LEU A 103 -2.17 -10.61 -2.70
C LEU A 103 -1.81 -9.15 -2.40
N GLY A 104 -2.38 -8.61 -1.34
CA GLY A 104 -2.21 -7.22 -0.95
C GLY A 104 -2.23 -7.03 0.55
N THR A 105 -1.62 -5.94 0.99
CA THR A 105 -1.75 -5.39 2.33
C THR A 105 -1.33 -3.94 2.31
N GLU A 106 -1.85 -3.14 3.23
CA GLU A 106 -1.50 -1.73 3.34
C GLU A 106 0.00 -1.52 3.60
N GLU A 107 0.70 -2.49 4.17
CA GLU A 107 2.12 -2.42 4.51
C GLU A 107 3.04 -2.65 3.32
N PHE A 108 2.56 -3.15 2.17
CA PHE A 108 3.44 -3.41 1.01
C PHE A 108 4.01 -2.13 0.38
N ASP A 109 3.44 -0.96 0.65
CA ASP A 109 4.02 0.33 0.26
C ASP A 109 5.09 0.86 1.25
N GLN A 110 5.31 0.18 2.38
CA GLN A 110 6.35 0.51 3.38
C GLN A 110 7.74 0.06 2.91
N VAL A 111 8.28 0.81 1.95
CA VAL A 111 9.63 0.67 1.40
C VAL A 111 10.37 2.02 1.40
N GLY A 112 11.67 2.04 1.11
CA GLY A 112 12.48 3.27 1.12
C GLY A 112 13.22 3.58 2.43
N PRO A 113 13.94 4.70 2.52
CA PRO A 113 14.82 5.01 3.65
C PRO A 113 14.05 5.35 4.93
N ASP A 114 12.91 6.06 4.84
CA ASP A 114 12.18 6.59 5.99
C ASP A 114 11.05 5.68 6.50
N LYS A 115 10.90 4.49 5.94
CA LYS A 115 9.86 3.52 6.31
C LYS A 115 9.94 3.08 7.78
N TYR A 116 8.78 2.87 8.40
CA TYR A 116 8.67 2.32 9.75
C TYR A 116 8.78 0.80 9.72
N TYR A 117 8.10 0.17 8.77
CA TYR A 117 8.23 -1.25 8.46
C TYR A 117 8.96 -1.45 7.14
N ASN A 118 9.47 -2.66 6.88
CA ASN A 118 10.15 -2.98 5.62
C ASN A 118 9.51 -4.19 4.97
N ALA A 119 8.64 -3.93 3.99
CA ALA A 119 7.91 -4.95 3.24
C ALA A 119 8.77 -5.69 2.21
N LEU A 120 9.81 -5.04 1.67
CA LEU A 120 10.57 -5.59 0.55
C LEU A 120 11.17 -6.99 0.82
N PRO A 121 11.79 -7.28 1.98
CA PRO A 121 12.27 -8.62 2.30
C PRO A 121 11.16 -9.68 2.37
N VAL A 122 9.95 -9.31 2.79
CA VAL A 122 8.80 -10.23 2.86
C VAL A 122 8.35 -10.58 1.45
N MET A 123 8.20 -9.57 0.59
CA MET A 123 7.85 -9.77 -0.81
C MET A 123 8.91 -10.63 -1.53
N GLU A 124 10.20 -10.37 -1.31
CA GLU A 124 11.31 -11.20 -1.84
C GLU A 124 11.24 -12.66 -1.34
N THR A 125 10.89 -12.86 -0.06
CA THR A 125 10.72 -14.20 0.53
C THR A 125 9.56 -14.95 -0.13
N ILE A 126 8.45 -14.26 -0.41
CA ILE A 126 7.30 -14.83 -1.13
C ILE A 126 7.71 -15.21 -2.56
N THR A 127 8.35 -14.31 -3.32
CA THR A 127 8.78 -14.62 -4.70
C THR A 127 9.78 -15.78 -4.75
N MET A 128 10.69 -15.85 -3.77
CA MET A 128 11.66 -16.93 -3.63
C MET A 128 10.98 -18.26 -3.28
N LYS A 129 10.05 -18.27 -2.33
CA LYS A 129 9.27 -19.46 -1.93
C LYS A 129 8.51 -20.05 -3.13
N LEU A 130 7.97 -19.19 -3.99
CA LEU A 130 7.23 -19.57 -5.19
C LEU A 130 8.11 -19.87 -6.41
N ASN A 131 9.43 -19.64 -6.31
CA ASN A 131 10.37 -19.75 -7.42
C ASN A 131 9.95 -18.91 -8.65
N VAL A 132 9.51 -17.68 -8.40
CA VAL A 132 9.04 -16.74 -9.42
C VAL A 132 10.11 -15.68 -9.66
N GLY A 133 10.51 -15.50 -10.92
CA GLY A 133 11.55 -14.54 -11.30
C GLY A 133 11.06 -13.09 -11.32
N PRO A 134 11.97 -12.10 -11.38
CA PRO A 134 11.62 -10.68 -11.41
C PRO A 134 10.64 -10.31 -12.55
N GLN A 135 10.82 -10.89 -13.73
CA GLN A 135 9.96 -10.65 -14.91
C GLN A 135 8.52 -11.20 -14.76
N ASP A 136 8.32 -12.11 -13.82
CA ASP A 136 7.02 -12.73 -13.50
C ASP A 136 6.42 -12.13 -12.21
N THR A 137 7.09 -11.12 -11.64
CA THR A 137 6.65 -10.37 -10.47
C THR A 137 6.17 -8.99 -10.89
N LYS A 138 4.96 -8.61 -10.46
CA LYS A 138 4.37 -7.30 -10.71
C LYS A 138 3.91 -6.66 -9.40
N VAL A 139 4.13 -5.36 -9.24
CA VAL A 139 3.54 -4.57 -8.15
C VAL A 139 2.48 -3.65 -8.75
N ILE A 140 1.28 -3.70 -8.17
CA ILE A 140 0.14 -2.88 -8.54
C ILE A 140 0.00 -1.81 -7.46
N MET A 141 0.16 -0.57 -7.85
CA MET A 141 0.14 0.57 -6.94
C MET A 141 -1.00 1.50 -7.29
N ASN A 142 -1.75 1.92 -6.29
CA ASN A 142 -2.76 2.96 -6.50
C ASN A 142 -2.14 4.34 -6.29
N TYR A 143 -2.42 5.24 -7.23
CA TYR A 143 -2.06 6.65 -7.12
C TYR A 143 -3.35 7.46 -6.96
N ARG A 144 -3.57 7.96 -5.74
CA ARG A 144 -4.73 8.78 -5.41
C ARG A 144 -4.44 10.25 -5.69
N THR A 145 -5.35 10.91 -6.40
CA THR A 145 -5.38 12.36 -6.62
C THR A 145 -6.77 12.90 -6.24
N PRO A 146 -6.88 14.02 -5.51
CA PRO A 146 -5.79 14.82 -4.95
C PRO A 146 -4.98 14.05 -3.88
N ARG A 147 -3.69 14.37 -3.74
CA ARG A 147 -2.78 13.77 -2.75
C ARG A 147 -3.19 14.13 -1.32
N LEU A 148 -3.70 15.33 -1.11
CA LEU A 148 -4.22 15.81 0.18
C LEU A 148 -5.27 14.86 0.76
N ASP A 149 -6.15 14.30 -0.07
CA ASP A 149 -7.17 13.36 0.39
C ASP A 149 -6.57 12.08 0.96
N GLN A 150 -5.46 11.58 0.37
CA GLN A 150 -4.73 10.45 0.93
C GLN A 150 -4.12 10.83 2.28
N TRP A 151 -3.49 12.00 2.37
CA TRP A 151 -2.87 12.48 3.60
C TRP A 151 -3.87 12.63 4.75
N VAL A 152 -5.03 13.22 4.47
CA VAL A 152 -6.13 13.36 5.43
C VAL A 152 -6.66 11.98 5.86
N SER A 153 -6.69 11.01 4.94
CA SER A 153 -7.09 9.64 5.26
C SER A 153 -6.09 8.97 6.20
N ILE A 154 -4.79 9.12 5.97
CA ILE A 154 -3.73 8.60 6.86
C ILE A 154 -3.87 9.20 8.25
N TRP A 155 -4.00 10.54 8.35
CA TRP A 155 -4.21 11.22 9.62
C TRP A 155 -5.38 10.63 10.41
N LYS A 156 -6.54 10.47 9.77
CA LYS A 156 -7.76 9.97 10.43
C LYS A 156 -7.69 8.50 10.83
N HIS A 157 -6.70 7.74 10.35
CA HIS A 157 -6.51 6.33 10.68
C HIS A 157 -5.17 6.05 11.40
N ALA A 158 -4.40 7.09 11.78
CA ALA A 158 -3.08 6.93 12.39
C ALA A 158 -3.12 6.25 13.77
N ASP A 159 -4.03 6.69 14.64
CA ASP A 159 -4.38 6.08 15.93
C ASP A 159 -5.75 6.63 16.36
N LYS A 160 -6.46 5.94 17.25
CA LYS A 160 -7.71 6.42 17.85
C LYS A 160 -7.51 7.77 18.56
N HIS A 161 -6.36 7.98 19.20
CA HIS A 161 -5.99 9.26 19.83
C HIS A 161 -5.94 10.41 18.81
N TYR A 162 -5.48 10.14 17.59
CA TYR A 162 -5.35 11.15 16.54
C TYR A 162 -6.62 11.34 15.71
N ALA A 163 -7.41 10.28 15.52
CA ALA A 163 -8.61 10.28 14.69
C ALA A 163 -9.66 11.31 15.15
N ASP A 164 -9.68 11.60 16.45
CA ASP A 164 -10.58 12.59 17.07
C ASP A 164 -9.90 13.93 17.41
N SER A 165 -8.60 14.06 17.10
CA SER A 165 -7.83 15.28 17.33
C SER A 165 -8.00 16.30 16.20
N SER A 166 -7.42 17.50 16.34
CA SER A 166 -7.31 18.45 15.24
C SER A 166 -6.11 18.11 14.35
N TYR A 167 -6.15 18.55 13.08
CA TYR A 167 -5.04 18.34 12.15
C TYR A 167 -3.73 18.98 12.66
N GLY A 168 -3.83 20.19 13.23
CA GLY A 168 -2.71 20.85 13.88
C GLY A 168 -2.15 20.05 15.05
N TYR A 169 -3.00 19.48 15.90
CA TYR A 169 -2.54 18.63 17.01
C TYR A 169 -1.80 17.38 16.51
N PHE A 170 -2.32 16.71 15.48
CA PHE A 170 -1.68 15.53 14.89
C PHE A 170 -0.24 15.80 14.41
N LEU A 171 -0.02 16.95 13.77
CA LEU A 171 1.29 17.41 13.31
C LEU A 171 2.17 17.89 14.46
N CYS A 172 1.65 18.75 15.34
CA CYS A 172 2.41 19.34 16.43
C CYS A 172 2.81 18.31 17.51
N GLU A 173 1.96 17.34 17.84
CA GLU A 173 2.31 16.30 18.81
C GLU A 173 3.50 15.45 18.32
N ALA A 174 3.61 15.24 17.01
CA ALA A 174 4.75 14.55 16.42
C ALA A 174 6.06 15.29 16.66
N HIS A 175 6.03 16.61 16.75
CA HIS A 175 7.21 17.40 17.07
C HIS A 175 7.67 17.22 18.54
N LEU A 176 6.73 17.03 19.45
CA LEU A 176 7.01 16.93 20.89
C LEU A 176 7.54 15.55 21.32
N ARG A 177 7.36 14.51 20.50
CA ARG A 177 7.67 13.12 20.86
C ARG A 177 8.39 12.41 19.74
N GLU A 178 9.61 11.96 20.00
CA GLU A 178 10.47 11.29 19.00
C GLU A 178 9.82 10.05 18.34
N LYS A 179 9.03 9.27 19.09
CA LYS A 179 8.30 8.12 18.54
C LYS A 179 7.28 8.58 17.49
N ASP A 180 6.53 9.62 17.82
CA ASP A 180 5.51 10.20 16.95
C ASP A 180 6.17 10.88 15.74
N HIS A 181 7.25 11.63 15.95
CA HIS A 181 8.08 12.20 14.88
C HIS A 181 8.49 11.14 13.85
N LYS A 182 9.10 10.04 14.32
CA LYS A 182 9.54 8.93 13.46
C LYS A 182 8.38 8.30 12.69
N GLN A 183 7.22 8.13 13.34
CA GLN A 183 6.04 7.59 12.68
C GLN A 183 5.50 8.52 11.58
N ARG A 184 5.43 9.83 11.83
CA ARG A 184 4.99 10.83 10.84
C ARG A 184 5.96 10.94 9.67
N ARG A 185 7.27 10.92 9.93
CA ARG A 185 8.29 10.84 8.88
C ARG A 185 8.09 9.60 8.01
N SER A 186 7.79 8.44 8.60
CA SER A 186 7.47 7.25 7.82
C SER A 186 6.22 7.39 6.97
N MET A 187 5.13 7.95 7.51
CA MET A 187 3.91 8.17 6.74
C MET A 187 4.17 9.07 5.53
N ILE A 188 4.98 10.12 5.70
CA ILE A 188 5.32 11.04 4.61
C ILE A 188 6.29 10.40 3.60
N GLY A 189 7.32 9.72 4.09
CA GLY A 189 8.43 9.21 3.29
C GLY A 189 8.17 7.88 2.60
N ALA A 190 7.29 7.04 3.15
CA ALA A 190 6.90 5.75 2.57
C ALA A 190 5.47 5.78 2.01
N GLU A 191 4.46 6.03 2.85
CA GLU A 191 3.04 5.88 2.46
C GLU A 191 2.59 6.96 1.48
N MET A 192 3.04 8.19 1.68
CA MET A 192 2.73 9.31 0.79
C MET A 192 3.67 9.39 -0.44
N ASN A 193 4.66 8.51 -0.56
CA ASN A 193 5.67 8.51 -1.63
C ASN A 193 5.56 7.28 -2.58
N PRO A 194 4.41 7.09 -3.26
CA PRO A 194 4.19 5.92 -4.11
C PRO A 194 5.17 5.84 -5.27
N LEU A 195 5.66 6.97 -5.80
CA LEU A 195 6.62 6.98 -6.91
C LEU A 195 8.04 6.60 -6.47
N GLY A 196 8.45 6.99 -5.26
CA GLY A 196 9.68 6.50 -4.64
C GLY A 196 9.63 4.99 -4.39
N ALA A 197 8.49 4.49 -3.89
CA ALA A 197 8.26 3.06 -3.74
C ALA A 197 8.27 2.31 -5.08
N ALA A 198 7.59 2.84 -6.11
CA ALA A 198 7.63 2.30 -7.47
C ALA A 198 9.06 2.17 -8.01
N LYS A 199 9.89 3.22 -7.85
CA LYS A 199 11.30 3.20 -8.23
C LYS A 199 12.06 2.05 -7.58
N ILE A 200 11.85 1.80 -6.29
CA ILE A 200 12.53 0.72 -5.56
C ILE A 200 12.15 -0.66 -6.13
N PHE A 201 10.87 -0.89 -6.43
CA PHE A 201 10.43 -2.16 -7.04
C PHE A 201 10.99 -2.32 -8.46
N LEU A 202 11.03 -1.25 -9.25
CA LEU A 202 11.61 -1.25 -10.59
C LEU A 202 13.12 -1.54 -10.56
N GLU A 203 13.85 -1.01 -9.58
CA GLU A 203 15.28 -1.31 -9.35
C GLU A 203 15.54 -2.77 -8.94
N LYS A 204 14.52 -3.48 -8.44
CA LYS A 204 14.56 -4.93 -8.21
C LYS A 204 14.32 -5.77 -9.46
N GLY A 205 14.04 -5.13 -10.59
CA GLY A 205 13.70 -5.81 -11.83
C GLY A 205 12.24 -6.27 -11.90
N TRP A 206 11.40 -5.87 -10.95
CA TRP A 206 9.96 -6.16 -10.99
C TRP A 206 9.24 -5.19 -11.91
N SER A 207 8.12 -5.61 -12.48
CA SER A 207 7.23 -4.68 -13.19
C SER A 207 6.35 -3.93 -12.20
N VAL A 208 5.99 -2.69 -12.53
CA VAL A 208 5.07 -1.88 -11.72
C VAL A 208 3.96 -1.35 -12.61
N THR A 209 2.71 -1.49 -12.15
CA THR A 209 1.56 -0.82 -12.75
C THR A 209 1.01 0.18 -11.74
N ILE A 210 1.00 1.47 -12.12
CA ILE A 210 0.40 2.54 -11.33
C ILE A 210 -1.04 2.78 -11.84
N MET A 211 -2.01 2.69 -10.94
CA MET A 211 -3.41 2.96 -11.18
C MET A 211 -3.73 4.41 -10.81
N ASP A 212 -3.82 5.31 -11.79
CA ASP A 212 -4.22 6.70 -11.55
C ASP A 212 -5.73 6.76 -11.24
N MET A 213 -6.05 6.93 -9.96
CA MET A 213 -7.44 6.92 -9.49
C MET A 213 -8.26 8.11 -10.02
N GLY A 214 -7.60 9.23 -10.36
CA GLY A 214 -8.25 10.39 -10.95
C GLY A 214 -8.81 10.05 -12.34
N GLY A 215 -8.00 9.37 -13.16
CA GLY A 215 -8.43 8.90 -14.47
C GLY A 215 -9.44 7.77 -14.42
N ILE A 216 -9.28 6.81 -13.50
CA ILE A 216 -10.27 5.74 -13.30
C ILE A 216 -11.65 6.33 -12.96
N THR A 217 -11.68 7.31 -12.04
CA THR A 217 -12.93 8.00 -11.67
C THR A 217 -13.51 8.76 -12.86
N LYS A 218 -12.67 9.44 -13.65
CA LYS A 218 -13.08 10.17 -14.86
C LYS A 218 -13.62 9.22 -15.94
N ALA A 219 -13.08 8.02 -16.05
CA ALA A 219 -13.60 6.95 -16.91
C ALA A 219 -14.90 6.32 -16.39
N GLY A 220 -15.40 6.74 -15.22
CA GLY A 220 -16.62 6.20 -14.63
C GLY A 220 -16.47 4.78 -14.08
N GLN A 221 -15.24 4.32 -13.86
CA GLN A 221 -14.94 2.97 -13.39
C GLN A 221 -14.56 2.95 -11.91
N HIS A 222 -14.69 1.78 -11.28
CA HIS A 222 -14.20 1.54 -9.94
C HIS A 222 -12.84 0.84 -9.98
N ILE A 223 -11.94 1.15 -9.04
CA ILE A 223 -10.56 0.63 -9.02
C ILE A 223 -10.49 -0.90 -9.05
N VAL A 224 -11.42 -1.60 -8.38
CA VAL A 224 -11.47 -3.08 -8.40
C VAL A 224 -11.76 -3.65 -9.78
N HIS A 225 -12.55 -2.94 -10.60
CA HIS A 225 -12.85 -3.34 -11.97
C HIS A 225 -11.66 -3.03 -12.88
N ALA A 226 -11.05 -1.84 -12.74
CA ALA A 226 -9.83 -1.49 -13.48
C ALA A 226 -8.68 -2.47 -13.20
N ILE A 227 -8.41 -2.80 -11.92
CA ILE A 227 -7.39 -3.81 -11.58
C ILE A 227 -7.77 -5.18 -12.17
N GLY A 228 -9.02 -5.59 -12.00
CA GLY A 228 -9.51 -6.88 -12.46
C GLY A 228 -9.44 -7.06 -13.99
N CYS A 229 -9.86 -6.05 -14.74
CA CYS A 229 -9.93 -6.09 -16.19
C CYS A 229 -8.57 -5.81 -16.83
N ASP A 230 -7.93 -4.69 -16.47
CA ASP A 230 -6.78 -4.19 -17.22
C ASP A 230 -5.45 -4.74 -16.71
N VAL A 231 -5.40 -5.20 -15.45
CA VAL A 231 -4.16 -5.73 -14.86
C VAL A 231 -4.20 -7.23 -14.72
N LEU A 232 -5.27 -7.78 -14.16
CA LEU A 232 -5.45 -9.22 -13.99
C LEU A 232 -5.97 -9.91 -15.27
N MET A 233 -6.34 -9.16 -16.31
CA MET A 233 -6.90 -9.69 -17.56
C MET A 233 -8.08 -10.63 -17.30
N GLY A 234 -8.92 -10.23 -16.33
CA GLY A 234 -10.11 -10.95 -15.96
C GLY A 234 -11.20 -10.88 -17.02
N GLY A 235 -12.22 -11.72 -16.86
CA GLY A 235 -13.37 -11.70 -17.74
C GLY A 235 -14.26 -10.50 -17.43
N CYS A 236 -14.42 -9.59 -18.39
CA CYS A 236 -15.11 -8.32 -18.20
C CYS A 236 -16.25 -8.10 -19.18
N ASP A 237 -17.25 -7.33 -18.75
CA ASP A 237 -18.36 -6.92 -19.60
C ASP A 237 -17.96 -5.74 -20.53
N GLU A 238 -18.87 -5.37 -21.44
CA GLU A 238 -18.65 -4.27 -22.40
C GLU A 238 -18.44 -2.90 -21.72
N ASP A 239 -18.89 -2.74 -20.47
CA ASP A 239 -18.72 -1.52 -19.68
C ASP A 239 -17.37 -1.52 -18.91
N GLY A 240 -16.57 -2.60 -19.04
CA GLY A 240 -15.29 -2.77 -18.34
C GLY A 240 -15.46 -3.13 -16.86
N ASN A 241 -16.57 -3.76 -16.47
CA ASN A 241 -16.72 -4.32 -15.13
C ASN A 241 -16.34 -5.80 -15.13
N LEU A 242 -15.77 -6.26 -14.02
CA LEU A 242 -15.54 -7.69 -13.79
C LEU A 242 -16.87 -8.45 -13.89
N GLY A 243 -16.92 -9.45 -14.76
CA GLY A 243 -18.13 -10.20 -15.11
C GLY A 243 -18.85 -10.76 -13.88
N GLY A 244 -20.14 -10.42 -13.74
CA GLY A 244 -20.97 -10.83 -12.61
C GLY A 244 -20.73 -10.05 -11.31
N LEU A 245 -19.82 -9.06 -11.31
CA LEU A 245 -19.43 -8.28 -10.13
C LEU A 245 -19.75 -6.78 -10.20
N LYS A 246 -20.43 -6.31 -11.25
CA LYS A 246 -20.82 -4.89 -11.45
C LYS A 246 -21.55 -4.26 -10.25
N ASP A 247 -22.40 -5.04 -9.57
CA ASP A 247 -23.18 -4.57 -8.42
C ASP A 247 -22.42 -4.66 -7.08
N TYR A 248 -21.18 -5.17 -7.09
CA TYR A 248 -20.38 -5.40 -5.89
C TYR A 248 -19.26 -4.38 -5.81
N LEU A 249 -19.61 -3.16 -5.48
CA LEU A 249 -18.60 -2.15 -5.18
C LEU A 249 -18.20 -2.30 -3.71
N PRO A 250 -16.90 -2.32 -3.41
CA PRO A 250 -16.47 -2.22 -2.03
C PRO A 250 -16.98 -0.92 -1.43
N ASN A 251 -17.25 -0.92 -0.12
CA ASN A 251 -17.59 0.30 0.59
C ASN A 251 -16.46 1.31 0.35
N LYS A 252 -16.82 2.50 -0.14
CA LYS A 252 -15.88 3.61 -0.15
C LYS A 252 -15.50 3.83 1.30
N ASN A 253 -14.22 3.67 1.62
CA ASN A 253 -13.65 4.30 2.82
C ASN A 253 -13.57 5.81 2.56
N ALA A 254 -14.71 6.40 2.20
CA ALA A 254 -14.88 7.82 2.20
C ALA A 254 -14.70 8.18 3.67
N VAL A 255 -13.71 9.01 3.90
CA VAL A 255 -13.63 9.74 5.13
C VAL A 255 -14.92 10.59 5.19
N ASP A 256 -15.96 10.08 5.86
CA ASP A 256 -17.29 10.70 5.88
C ASP A 256 -17.32 12.05 6.62
N LYS A 257 -16.19 12.45 7.22
CA LYS A 257 -16.01 13.74 7.88
C LYS A 257 -15.37 14.73 6.91
N GLU A 258 -16.06 15.84 6.63
CA GLU A 258 -15.51 16.99 5.93
C GLU A 258 -14.17 17.43 6.57
N PHE A 259 -13.17 17.72 5.73
CA PHE A 259 -11.88 18.19 6.21
C PHE A 259 -11.98 19.68 6.54
N VAL A 260 -12.14 20.01 7.82
CA VAL A 260 -12.19 21.40 8.33
C VAL A 260 -10.83 21.82 8.94
N GLY A 261 -9.76 21.07 8.66
CA GLY A 261 -8.47 21.20 9.34
C GLY A 261 -7.59 22.34 8.83
N LEU A 262 -7.81 22.81 7.60
CA LEU A 262 -7.00 23.85 6.96
C LEU A 262 -7.88 24.84 6.19
N ALA A 263 -7.39 26.08 6.04
CA ALA A 263 -7.97 27.00 5.08
C ALA A 263 -7.76 26.46 3.66
N PHE A 264 -8.65 26.83 2.73
CA PHE A 264 -8.59 26.37 1.35
C PHE A 264 -7.23 26.64 0.67
N GLN A 265 -6.62 27.80 0.96
CA GLN A 265 -5.30 28.15 0.41
C GLN A 265 -4.19 27.24 0.93
N ASP A 266 -4.20 26.90 2.23
CA ASP A 266 -3.20 26.00 2.82
C ASP A 266 -3.38 24.57 2.29
N ALA A 267 -4.63 24.12 2.15
CA ALA A 267 -4.95 22.85 1.51
C ALA A 267 -4.39 22.76 0.07
N GLN A 268 -4.49 23.85 -0.71
CA GLN A 268 -3.90 23.93 -2.04
C GLN A 268 -2.36 23.85 -2.00
N LYS A 269 -1.71 24.50 -1.04
CA LYS A 269 -0.24 24.41 -0.88
C LYS A 269 0.21 23.00 -0.51
N VAL A 270 -0.53 22.30 0.36
CA VAL A 270 -0.24 20.89 0.68
C VAL A 270 -0.37 20.00 -0.55
N GLU A 271 -1.42 20.19 -1.35
CA GLU A 271 -1.59 19.46 -2.61
C GLU A 271 -0.43 19.73 -3.57
N GLN A 272 -0.04 21.01 -3.71
CA GLN A 272 1.11 21.42 -4.51
C GLN A 272 2.40 20.78 -4.02
N LEU A 273 2.65 20.78 -2.71
CA LEU A 273 3.84 20.17 -2.11
C LEU A 273 3.99 18.68 -2.48
N PHE A 274 2.91 17.91 -2.37
CA PHE A 274 2.94 16.49 -2.77
C PHE A 274 3.06 16.32 -4.28
N THR A 275 2.38 17.16 -5.07
CA THR A 275 2.45 17.14 -6.54
C THR A 275 3.88 17.45 -7.02
N ASP A 276 4.54 18.44 -6.43
CA ASP A 276 5.92 18.82 -6.76
C ASP A 276 6.90 17.68 -6.45
N ARG A 277 6.68 16.95 -5.34
CA ARG A 277 7.42 15.72 -5.06
C ARG A 277 7.16 14.66 -6.12
N ASP A 278 5.92 14.45 -6.54
CA ASP A 278 5.59 13.46 -7.56
C ASP A 278 6.22 13.82 -8.92
N CYS A 279 6.27 15.11 -9.28
CA CYS A 279 6.96 15.62 -10.46
C CYS A 279 8.47 15.34 -10.42
N ALA A 280 9.08 15.32 -9.23
CA ALA A 280 10.50 15.02 -9.07
C ALA A 280 10.86 13.62 -9.59
N TYR A 281 9.95 12.66 -9.49
CA TYR A 281 10.17 11.28 -9.95
C TYR A 281 9.90 11.08 -11.45
N GLN A 282 9.27 12.02 -12.16
CA GLN A 282 8.88 11.83 -13.57
C GLN A 282 10.07 11.42 -14.45
N LYS A 283 11.17 12.18 -14.41
CA LYS A 283 12.39 11.86 -15.20
C LYS A 283 13.12 10.63 -14.70
N LEU A 284 13.04 10.32 -13.40
CA LEU A 284 13.66 9.12 -12.83
C LEU A 284 12.95 7.84 -13.29
N LEU A 285 11.63 7.93 -13.52
CA LEU A 285 10.78 6.81 -13.91
C LEU A 285 10.63 6.66 -15.43
N GLU A 286 10.88 7.71 -16.20
CA GLU A 286 10.80 7.70 -17.68
C GLU A 286 11.57 6.54 -18.34
N PRO A 287 12.79 6.15 -17.91
CA PRO A 287 13.48 4.98 -18.48
C PRO A 287 12.67 3.69 -18.35
N TYR A 288 11.97 3.49 -17.24
CA TYR A 288 11.16 2.29 -16.98
C TYR A 288 9.85 2.29 -17.76
N VAL A 289 9.28 3.46 -18.02
CA VAL A 289 8.14 3.61 -18.95
C VAL A 289 8.57 3.19 -20.36
N LYS A 290 9.73 3.67 -20.82
CA LYS A 290 10.27 3.34 -22.16
C LYS A 290 10.55 1.85 -22.35
N THR A 291 10.95 1.14 -21.30
CA THR A 291 11.18 -0.31 -21.36
C THR A 291 9.91 -1.14 -21.15
N GLY A 292 8.78 -0.51 -20.80
CA GLY A 292 7.54 -1.19 -20.44
C GLY A 292 7.58 -1.88 -19.07
N GLN A 293 8.62 -1.63 -18.27
CA GLN A 293 8.71 -2.16 -16.90
C GLN A 293 7.78 -1.38 -15.95
N LEU A 294 7.57 -0.10 -16.22
CA LEU A 294 6.56 0.73 -15.57
C LEU A 294 5.41 1.01 -16.54
N GLU A 295 4.20 0.74 -16.10
CA GLU A 295 2.95 1.06 -16.79
C GLU A 295 2.13 2.02 -15.91
N ILE A 296 1.55 3.05 -16.51
CA ILE A 296 0.65 3.98 -15.82
C ILE A 296 -0.70 3.90 -16.53
N LEU A 297 -1.69 3.31 -15.85
CA LEU A 297 -3.04 3.18 -16.40
C LEU A 297 -3.88 4.39 -15.98
N TYR A 298 -4.74 4.82 -16.90
CA TYR A 298 -5.64 5.97 -16.72
C TYR A 298 -4.91 7.29 -16.38
N GLN A 299 -3.74 7.53 -16.99
CA GLN A 299 -2.89 8.68 -16.72
C GLN A 299 -3.56 10.03 -17.10
N ASP A 300 -4.43 10.53 -16.23
CA ASP A 300 -5.24 11.74 -16.41
C ASP A 300 -4.90 12.81 -15.37
N SER A 301 -4.29 12.43 -14.25
CA SER A 301 -3.97 13.33 -13.14
C SER A 301 -2.49 13.30 -12.77
N LEU A 302 -1.86 12.12 -12.81
CA LEU A 302 -0.44 11.98 -12.51
C LEU A 302 0.43 12.79 -13.52
N TRP A 303 1.23 13.70 -12.97
CA TRP A 303 2.15 14.61 -13.67
C TRP A 303 1.54 15.66 -14.60
N VAL A 304 0.21 15.85 -14.59
CA VAL A 304 -0.42 16.87 -15.45
C VAL A 304 0.01 18.30 -15.08
N ALA A 305 0.39 18.53 -13.82
CA ALA A 305 0.81 19.84 -13.31
C ALA A 305 2.34 20.01 -13.20
N CYS A 306 3.15 19.17 -13.86
CA CYS A 306 4.61 19.29 -13.79
C CYS A 306 5.16 20.31 -14.81
N ASP A 307 4.94 21.60 -14.54
CA ASP A 307 5.32 22.70 -15.43
C ASP A 307 6.67 23.37 -15.09
N ALA A 308 7.19 23.16 -13.87
CA ALA A 308 8.45 23.74 -13.44
C ALA A 308 9.67 22.97 -14.01
N PRO A 309 10.85 23.62 -14.08
CA PRO A 309 12.07 22.93 -14.48
C PRO A 309 12.44 21.81 -13.51
N GLN A 310 12.91 20.66 -13.99
CA GLN A 310 13.30 19.51 -13.13
C GLN A 310 14.17 19.87 -11.93
N LYS A 311 15.12 20.79 -12.11
CA LYS A 311 16.02 21.24 -11.04
C LYS A 311 15.26 21.77 -9.82
N TYR A 312 14.10 22.37 -10.02
CA TYR A 312 13.22 22.80 -8.93
C TYR A 312 12.68 21.60 -8.13
N TYR A 313 12.26 20.54 -8.83
CA TYR A 313 11.68 19.35 -8.21
C TYR A 313 12.71 18.44 -7.51
N GLU A 314 13.96 18.45 -7.97
CA GLU A 314 15.02 17.55 -7.45
C GLU A 314 15.19 17.59 -5.92
N LYS A 315 14.93 18.74 -5.29
CA LYS A 315 15.01 18.90 -3.83
C LYS A 315 14.00 18.06 -3.04
N PHE A 316 12.93 17.57 -3.69
CA PHE A 316 11.89 16.77 -3.05
C PHE A 316 12.15 15.25 -3.14
N ILE A 317 13.14 14.81 -3.94
CA ILE A 317 13.47 13.39 -4.11
C ILE A 317 13.98 12.84 -2.78
N ASP A 318 13.26 11.88 -2.21
CA ASP A 318 13.59 11.23 -0.93
C ASP A 318 13.89 12.22 0.22
N ASN A 319 13.39 13.46 0.14
CA ASN A 319 13.62 14.50 1.14
C ASN A 319 12.43 14.64 2.09
N THR A 320 12.25 13.61 2.91
CA THR A 320 11.14 13.52 3.86
C THR A 320 11.14 14.65 4.89
N ASP A 321 12.32 15.15 5.26
CA ASP A 321 12.46 16.23 6.24
C ASP A 321 11.90 17.55 5.70
N LEU A 322 12.26 17.92 4.46
CA LEU A 322 11.68 19.09 3.79
C LEU A 322 10.14 19.00 3.73
N MET A 323 9.62 17.82 3.39
CA MET A 323 8.18 17.60 3.32
C MET A 323 7.51 17.72 4.69
N TYR A 324 8.11 17.15 5.73
CA TYR A 324 7.61 17.23 7.10
C TYR A 324 7.65 18.66 7.64
N ASP A 325 8.78 19.36 7.50
CA ASP A 325 8.96 20.73 7.97
C ASP A 325 7.96 21.68 7.30
N ALA A 326 7.73 21.53 5.99
CA ALA A 326 6.72 22.32 5.28
C ALA A 326 5.30 22.03 5.80
N LEU A 327 4.98 20.75 6.06
CA LEU A 327 3.69 20.35 6.63
C LEU A 327 3.48 20.81 8.07
N VAL A 328 4.55 20.93 8.87
CA VAL A 328 4.47 21.50 10.23
C VAL A 328 4.37 23.02 10.16
N GLY A 329 5.10 23.68 9.25
CA GLY A 329 5.12 25.15 9.12
C GLY A 329 3.75 25.78 8.81
N GLN A 330 2.84 25.04 8.19
CA GLN A 330 1.44 25.49 7.98
C GLN A 330 0.58 25.50 9.26
N VAL A 331 1.01 24.83 10.34
CA VAL A 331 0.28 24.81 11.62
C VAL A 331 1.09 25.54 12.69
N LYS A 332 0.43 26.41 13.45
CA LYS A 332 1.06 27.13 14.56
C LYS A 332 1.11 26.21 15.78
N CYS A 333 2.27 25.63 16.07
CA CYS A 333 2.46 24.83 17.28
C CYS A 333 2.77 25.76 18.47
N ASP A 334 1.93 25.73 19.51
CA ASP A 334 1.92 26.72 20.61
C ASP A 334 3.15 26.66 21.56
N ASP A 335 3.94 25.59 21.50
CA ASP A 335 5.04 25.32 22.44
C ASP A 335 6.44 25.68 21.91
N ASP A 336 6.56 26.46 20.83
CA ASP A 336 7.87 26.87 20.28
C ASP A 336 8.27 28.31 20.66
N PRO A 337 9.07 28.50 21.72
CA PRO A 337 9.58 29.80 22.13
C PRO A 337 10.71 30.26 21.20
N GLU A 338 10.42 31.08 20.20
CA GLU A 338 11.36 31.93 19.44
C GLU A 338 12.56 31.25 18.71
N ASP A 339 12.88 29.98 18.97
CA ASP A 339 14.05 29.26 18.43
C ASP A 339 13.73 28.38 17.21
N PHE A 340 12.46 28.28 16.80
CA PHE A 340 12.07 27.57 15.57
C PHE A 340 12.35 28.41 14.32
N VAL A 341 13.64 28.62 14.02
CA VAL A 341 14.15 29.28 12.78
C VAL A 341 14.69 28.23 11.79
N LEU A 342 14.38 26.95 11.98
CA LEU A 342 15.01 25.86 11.24
C LEU A 342 13.98 24.96 10.57
N GLY A 343 13.37 25.47 9.50
CA GLY A 343 12.55 24.69 8.59
C GLY A 343 12.05 25.61 7.49
N ALA A 344 12.00 25.12 6.25
CA ALA A 344 11.36 25.88 5.18
C ALA A 344 9.87 25.99 5.53
N ASP A 345 9.39 27.21 5.81
CA ASP A 345 7.95 27.51 5.77
C ASP A 345 7.39 26.95 4.45
N MET A 346 6.11 26.56 4.41
CA MET A 346 5.46 26.03 3.22
C MET A 346 5.73 26.90 1.99
N ASP A 347 5.69 28.23 2.15
CA ASP A 347 6.03 29.17 1.09
C ASP A 347 7.51 29.10 0.70
N ALA A 348 8.43 29.00 1.65
CA ALA A 348 9.85 28.83 1.35
C ALA A 348 10.15 27.50 0.65
N ALA A 349 9.45 26.42 1.03
CA ALA A 349 9.55 25.12 0.39
C ALA A 349 9.07 25.18 -1.08
N LEU A 350 8.05 25.98 -1.38
CA LEU A 350 7.48 26.12 -2.73
C LEU A 350 8.14 27.22 -3.59
N GLU A 351 8.70 28.28 -3.00
CA GLU A 351 9.24 29.42 -3.77
C GLU A 351 10.57 29.13 -4.48
N GLY A 352 11.16 27.95 -4.30
CA GLY A 352 12.34 27.54 -5.05
C GLY A 352 13.59 28.37 -4.78
N GLY A 353 13.59 29.20 -3.74
CA GLY A 353 14.77 29.89 -3.27
C GLY A 353 15.87 28.88 -2.94
N ASP A 354 17.13 29.24 -3.20
CA ASP A 354 18.32 28.49 -2.80
C ASP A 354 18.39 28.39 -1.26
N LEU A 355 17.50 27.61 -0.64
CA LEU A 355 17.55 27.26 0.79
C LEU A 355 18.82 26.47 1.11
N LEU A 356 19.46 25.88 0.11
CA LEU A 356 20.77 25.25 0.20
C LEU A 356 21.95 26.24 0.31
N ALA A 357 21.73 27.56 0.20
CA ALA A 357 22.79 28.55 0.41
C ALA A 357 23.07 28.87 1.89
N LYS A 358 22.28 28.35 2.83
CA LYS A 358 22.64 28.30 4.26
C LYS A 358 23.43 27.02 4.53
N GLU A 359 24.60 26.89 3.91
CA GLU A 359 25.58 25.92 4.41
C GLU A 359 25.96 26.33 5.83
N SER A 360 25.64 25.47 6.81
CA SER A 360 26.35 25.39 8.08
C SER A 360 27.85 25.44 7.79
N PRO A 361 28.67 26.17 8.57
CA PRO A 361 30.11 26.25 8.34
C PRO A 361 30.75 24.90 8.68
N LEU A 362 30.59 23.92 7.79
CA LEU A 362 31.44 22.75 7.71
C LEU A 362 32.80 23.29 7.29
N SER A 363 33.67 23.44 8.30
CA SER A 363 35.09 23.64 8.12
C SER A 363 35.58 22.71 7.01
N LEU A 364 35.92 23.27 5.87
CA LEU A 364 36.71 22.64 4.82
C LEU A 364 38.02 22.17 5.47
N VAL A 365 38.00 20.94 6.00
CA VAL A 365 39.21 20.19 6.22
C VAL A 365 39.74 19.95 4.81
N ASN A 366 40.80 20.68 4.47
CA ASN A 366 41.59 20.47 3.26
C ASN A 366 42.13 19.04 3.29
N ILE A 367 41.35 18.08 2.78
CA ILE A 367 41.82 16.72 2.56
C ILE A 367 42.79 16.83 1.39
N SER A 368 44.08 16.79 1.71
CA SER A 368 45.18 16.78 0.75
C SER A 368 44.95 15.67 -0.27
N PHE A 369 45.13 15.96 -1.56
CA PHE A 369 45.02 15.00 -2.67
C PHE A 369 45.84 13.71 -2.48
N PHE A 370 46.78 13.70 -1.53
CA PHE A 370 47.51 12.50 -1.12
C PHE A 370 46.64 11.42 -0.44
N ASP A 371 45.56 11.78 0.26
CA ASP A 371 44.74 10.80 1.00
C ASP A 371 43.75 10.04 0.11
N ILE A 372 43.32 10.63 -1.02
CA ILE A 372 42.46 9.97 -2.02
C ILE A 372 43.23 8.85 -2.73
N GLY A 373 44.51 9.07 -3.03
CA GLY A 373 45.37 8.06 -3.66
C GLY A 373 45.55 6.82 -2.78
N LEU A 374 45.71 7.02 -1.46
CA LEU A 374 45.89 5.93 -0.51
C LEU A 374 44.59 5.13 -0.29
N THR A 375 43.45 5.81 -0.20
CA THR A 375 42.14 5.14 -0.04
C THR A 375 41.76 4.34 -1.29
N VAL A 376 42.00 4.86 -2.49
CA VAL A 376 41.78 4.11 -3.74
C VAL A 376 42.70 2.90 -3.83
N ALA A 377 43.98 3.04 -3.47
CA ALA A 377 44.92 1.92 -3.46
C ALA A 377 44.54 0.82 -2.46
N LEU A 378 44.08 1.21 -1.25
CA LEU A 378 43.58 0.28 -0.23
C LEU A 378 42.32 -0.46 -0.67
N LEU A 379 41.39 0.23 -1.33
CA LEU A 379 40.16 -0.39 -1.86
C LEU A 379 40.49 -1.38 -2.99
N ILE A 380 41.43 -1.06 -3.87
CA ILE A 380 41.89 -1.98 -4.92
C ILE A 380 42.56 -3.21 -4.30
N ALA A 381 43.39 -3.04 -3.26
CA ALA A 381 44.04 -4.15 -2.56
C ALA A 381 43.02 -5.06 -1.85
N LEU A 382 42.04 -4.47 -1.14
CA LEU A 382 40.94 -5.20 -0.51
C LEU A 382 40.12 -5.98 -1.54
N PHE A 383 39.80 -5.37 -2.68
CA PHE A 383 39.07 -6.03 -3.76
C PHE A 383 39.84 -7.22 -4.34
N GLN A 384 41.17 -7.12 -4.48
CA GLN A 384 41.99 -8.24 -4.93
C GLN A 384 42.05 -9.37 -3.90
N ILE A 385 42.12 -9.07 -2.60
CA ILE A 385 42.09 -10.06 -1.51
C ILE A 385 40.75 -10.79 -1.48
N ILE A 386 39.63 -10.07 -1.61
CA ILE A 386 38.28 -10.65 -1.67
C ILE A 386 38.17 -11.58 -2.88
N ARG A 387 38.63 -11.13 -4.06
CA ARG A 387 38.60 -11.92 -5.30
C ARG A 387 39.42 -13.22 -5.19
N GLN A 388 40.57 -13.19 -4.51
CA GLN A 388 41.36 -14.41 -4.25
C GLN A 388 40.66 -15.37 -3.28
N ARG A 389 39.98 -14.87 -2.25
CA ARG A 389 39.19 -15.71 -1.31
C ARG A 389 38.02 -16.42 -1.98
N THR A 390 37.26 -15.73 -2.84
CA THR A 390 36.15 -16.34 -3.60
C THR A 390 36.60 -17.44 -4.56
N ARG A 391 37.82 -17.36 -5.12
CA ARG A 391 38.36 -18.43 -5.97
C ARG A 391 38.78 -19.68 -5.19
N GLY A 392 39.08 -19.56 -3.90
CA GLY A 392 39.40 -20.69 -3.03
C GLY A 392 38.17 -21.47 -2.55
N GLN A 393 37.03 -20.80 -2.35
CA GLN A 393 35.83 -21.43 -1.79
C GLN A 393 35.02 -22.26 -2.80
N ASN A 394 35.07 -21.93 -4.10
CA ASN A 394 34.40 -22.71 -5.14
C ASN A 394 35.03 -24.11 -5.36
N GLY A 395 36.23 -24.38 -4.81
CA GLY A 395 36.88 -25.69 -4.86
C GLY A 395 36.42 -26.67 -3.77
N GLN A 396 35.75 -26.21 -2.71
CA GLN A 396 35.36 -27.07 -1.56
C GLN A 396 33.86 -27.39 -1.48
N GLN A 397 32.98 -26.68 -2.21
CA GLN A 397 31.54 -26.96 -2.20
C GLN A 397 31.09 -28.18 -3.05
N SER A 398 31.99 -28.81 -3.81
CA SER A 398 31.66 -30.02 -4.60
C SER A 398 31.74 -31.34 -3.81
N ARG A 399 31.99 -31.33 -2.49
CA ARG A 399 32.16 -32.56 -1.69
C ARG A 399 31.30 -32.68 -0.43
N ALA A 400 30.33 -31.79 -0.20
CA ALA A 400 29.49 -31.82 1.00
C ALA A 400 27.98 -32.02 0.73
N ALA A 401 27.62 -32.65 -0.40
CA ALA A 401 26.22 -32.95 -0.75
C ALA A 401 25.81 -34.42 -0.52
N THR A 402 26.58 -35.17 0.25
CA THR A 402 26.25 -36.57 0.61
C THR A 402 26.58 -36.80 2.07
N GLU A 403 25.61 -36.52 2.94
CA GLU A 403 25.44 -37.00 4.33
C GLU A 403 24.75 -35.92 5.15
N LEU A 404 23.44 -36.06 5.37
CA LEU A 404 22.85 -36.07 6.71
C LEU A 404 21.34 -36.33 6.60
N THR A 405 21.00 -37.60 6.63
CA THR A 405 19.72 -38.09 7.12
C THR A 405 19.72 -38.05 8.65
N THR A 406 18.51 -37.98 9.23
CA THR A 406 18.14 -38.30 10.62
C THR A 406 18.62 -37.37 11.75
N TYR A 407 17.68 -36.59 12.32
CA TYR A 407 17.62 -36.29 13.76
C TYR A 407 16.16 -36.31 14.27
N PRO A 408 15.95 -36.62 15.57
CA PRO A 408 14.74 -37.25 16.09
C PRO A 408 13.69 -36.26 16.63
N ARG A 409 12.43 -36.71 16.60
CA ARG A 409 11.30 -36.18 17.37
C ARG A 409 11.68 -36.02 18.84
N ARG A 410 11.58 -34.80 19.37
CA ARG A 410 11.34 -34.58 20.81
C ARG A 410 9.91 -34.12 21.00
N VAL A 411 9.20 -34.87 21.82
CA VAL A 411 7.92 -34.52 22.43
C VAL A 411 8.22 -33.42 23.44
N TYR A 412 7.65 -32.23 23.25
CA TYR A 412 7.49 -31.28 24.34
C TYR A 412 6.09 -31.42 24.89
N LYS A 413 6.07 -31.59 26.21
CA LYS A 413 4.92 -31.78 27.06
C LYS A 413 4.48 -30.37 27.48
N ASP A 414 3.20 -30.08 27.29
CA ASP A 414 2.55 -28.91 27.89
C ASP A 414 2.69 -28.98 29.41
N GLU A 415 3.22 -27.90 29.98
CA GLU A 415 3.00 -27.54 31.38
C GLU A 415 2.36 -26.16 31.35
N SER A 416 1.03 -26.21 31.48
CA SER A 416 0.18 -25.17 32.07
C SER A 416 0.58 -24.97 33.53
N ASP A 417 0.72 -23.73 33.96
CA ASP A 417 0.46 -23.19 35.31
C ASP A 417 0.38 -21.66 35.09
N ASP A 418 -0.81 -21.08 35.14
CA ASP A 418 -1.45 -20.52 36.34
C ASP A 418 -0.65 -19.36 36.94
N ASP A 419 -1.15 -18.14 36.74
CA ASP A 419 -1.26 -17.13 37.80
C ASP A 419 -2.31 -16.09 37.40
N ASP A 420 -3.45 -16.20 38.09
CA ASP A 420 -4.46 -15.17 38.35
C ASP A 420 -3.78 -13.88 38.88
N ASP A 421 -4.25 -12.65 38.64
CA ASP A 421 -5.36 -12.00 39.32
C ASP A 421 -5.34 -10.53 38.86
N VAL A 422 -6.47 -9.96 38.41
CA VAL A 422 -7.09 -8.74 38.97
C VAL A 422 -8.47 -8.63 38.34
N ALA A 423 -9.48 -9.13 39.05
CA ALA A 423 -10.87 -8.74 38.90
C ALA A 423 -11.30 -7.98 40.16
N GLU A 424 -11.86 -6.79 39.99
CA GLU A 424 -12.96 -6.24 40.79
C GLU A 424 -13.58 -5.10 39.95
N SER A 425 -14.75 -5.30 39.33
CA SER A 425 -16.09 -5.27 39.93
C SER A 425 -16.56 -3.86 40.33
N SER A 426 -17.49 -3.30 39.56
CA SER A 426 -18.87 -3.05 40.02
C SER A 426 -19.62 -2.21 38.98
N GLY A 427 -20.73 -2.73 38.45
CA GLY A 427 -22.02 -2.08 38.70
C GLY A 427 -23.08 -2.72 37.82
N GLY A 428 -23.87 -3.60 38.41
CA GLY A 428 -24.99 -4.26 37.76
C GLY A 428 -26.21 -3.35 37.61
N PHE A 429 -27.02 -3.67 36.61
CA PHE A 429 -28.46 -3.50 36.68
C PHE A 429 -29.10 -4.60 35.84
N ARG A 430 -29.79 -5.52 36.52
CA ARG A 430 -30.84 -6.36 35.93
C ARG A 430 -32.12 -5.53 35.98
N ASP A 431 -32.94 -5.64 34.95
CA ASP A 431 -34.36 -5.89 35.14
C ASP A 431 -34.92 -6.59 33.90
N ASP A 432 -35.52 -7.74 34.18
CA ASP A 432 -36.32 -8.57 33.29
C ASP A 432 -37.57 -7.81 32.83
N VAL A 433 -37.85 -7.81 31.52
CA VAL A 433 -39.23 -7.66 31.04
C VAL A 433 -39.44 -8.61 29.85
N SER A 434 -40.13 -9.70 30.14
CA SER A 434 -40.91 -10.53 29.21
C SER A 434 -42.10 -9.73 28.66
N LEU A 435 -42.27 -9.68 27.34
CA LEU A 435 -43.56 -9.33 26.73
C LEU A 435 -43.86 -10.26 25.55
N ASP A 436 -44.76 -11.18 25.87
CA ASP A 436 -45.84 -11.80 25.12
C ASP A 436 -45.98 -11.51 23.62
N GLU A 437 -46.19 -12.63 22.92
CA GLU A 437 -46.75 -12.76 21.58
C GLU A 437 -48.18 -12.19 21.53
N GLU A 438 -48.45 -11.29 20.58
CA GLU A 438 -49.81 -11.03 20.10
C GLU A 438 -49.88 -11.16 18.58
N GLU A 439 -50.68 -12.14 18.14
CA GLU A 439 -51.24 -12.29 16.81
C GLU A 439 -52.03 -11.03 16.40
N VAL A 440 -51.77 -10.48 15.21
CA VAL A 440 -52.73 -9.59 14.54
C VAL A 440 -52.90 -9.97 13.07
N SER A 441 -53.99 -10.71 12.85
CA SER A 441 -54.93 -10.80 11.74
C SER A 441 -54.65 -10.12 10.39
N ASP A 442 -54.81 -10.94 9.34
CA ASP A 442 -55.21 -10.62 7.98
C ASP A 442 -56.42 -9.68 7.86
N THR A 443 -56.38 -8.74 6.90
CA THR A 443 -57.49 -8.43 5.95
C THR A 443 -57.07 -7.39 4.89
N PRO A 444 -57.78 -7.31 3.73
CA PRO A 444 -57.17 -7.02 2.42
C PRO A 444 -57.28 -5.57 1.92
N LYS A 445 -56.36 -5.21 1.00
CA LYS A 445 -56.37 -3.98 0.20
C LYS A 445 -57.53 -3.96 -0.83
N PRO A 446 -58.26 -2.84 -0.97
CA PRO A 446 -59.29 -2.70 -1.99
C PRO A 446 -58.69 -2.33 -3.36
N THR A 447 -59.31 -2.89 -4.38
CA THR A 447 -59.12 -2.65 -5.80
C THR A 447 -59.78 -1.33 -6.22
N ALA A 448 -59.06 -0.49 -6.95
CA ALA A 448 -59.65 0.63 -7.69
C ALA A 448 -59.69 0.28 -9.18
N LYS A 449 -60.91 0.01 -9.67
CA LYS A 449 -61.29 -0.03 -11.09
C LYS A 449 -61.89 1.32 -11.48
N GLY A 450 -61.56 1.77 -12.69
CA GLY A 450 -62.56 2.28 -13.62
C GLY A 450 -62.64 3.79 -13.80
N GLY A 451 -62.24 4.26 -14.98
CA GLY A 451 -62.49 5.61 -15.47
C GLY A 451 -62.14 5.77 -16.95
N SER A 452 -62.86 5.05 -17.81
CA SER A 452 -62.91 5.30 -19.26
C SER A 452 -64.05 6.29 -19.53
N LEU A 453 -63.78 7.37 -20.26
CA LEU A 453 -64.79 8.06 -21.07
C LEU A 453 -64.14 8.78 -22.27
N SER A 454 -64.62 8.35 -23.43
CA SER A 454 -64.46 8.88 -24.78
C SER A 454 -65.13 10.26 -24.95
N GLY A 455 -64.62 11.10 -25.86
CA GLY A 455 -65.40 12.22 -26.41
C GLY A 455 -64.59 13.26 -27.18
N ARG A 456 -64.62 13.16 -28.51
CA ARG A 456 -64.15 14.13 -29.52
C ARG A 456 -64.81 15.52 -29.37
N ILE A 457 -64.05 16.60 -29.63
CA ILE A 457 -64.19 17.50 -30.80
C ILE A 457 -62.78 17.85 -31.26
#